data_AF-A0AAU0KN45-F1
#
_entry.id   AF-A0AAU0KN45-F1
#
_cell.length_a   1.000
_cell.length_b   1.000
_cell.length_c   1.000
_cell.angle_alpha   90.00
_cell.angle_beta   90.00
_cell.angle_gamma   90.00
#
_symmetry.space_group_name_H-M   'P 1'
#
loop_
_entity.id
_entity.type
_entity.pdbx_description
1 polymer ?
#
loop_
_entity_poly.entity_id
_entity_poly.type
_entity_poly.pdbx_seq_one_letter_code
_entity_poly.pdbx_strand_id
1 'polypeptide(L)' 'MNILRRVEMLEAAARRTNDVGYKIVFLQESESYEEGVINAGLLDWPSDRILVIRFVTGKDGSPLSPNAPGKQTENTN' A
#
# COMPACT_ATOMS: atom_id res chain seq x y z
N MET A 1 33.22 23.69 6.27
CA MET A 1 32.51 22.41 6.07
C MET A 1 31.62 22.57 4.84
N ASN A 2 31.96 21.92 3.73
CA ASN A 2 31.29 22.12 2.44
C ASN A 2 29.95 21.36 2.40
N ILE A 3 28.97 21.86 1.64
CA ILE A 3 27.60 21.30 1.56
C ILE A 3 27.63 19.82 1.15
N LEU A 4 28.53 19.45 0.24
CA LEU A 4 28.74 18.07 -0.22
C LEU A 4 29.06 17.11 0.93
N ARG A 5 29.94 17.52 1.85
CA ARG A 5 30.34 16.69 3.00
C ARG A 5 29.20 16.47 4.00
N ARG A 6 28.25 17.42 4.08
CA ARG A 6 27.04 17.27 4.91
C ARG A 6 26.05 16.30 4.30
N VAL A 7 25.91 16.33 2.97
CA VAL A 7 25.06 15.39 2.22
C VAL A 7 25.62 13.97 2.33
N GLU A 8 26.92 13.78 2.14
CA GLU A 8 27.58 12.47 2.30
C GLU A 8 27.37 11.87 3.71
N MET A 9 27.49 12.70 4.75
CA MET A 9 27.22 12.26 6.13
C MET A 9 25.76 11.90 6.37
N LEU A 10 24.83 12.63 5.74
CA LEU A 10 23.40 12.37 5.83
C LEU A 10 23.01 11.08 5.10
N GLU A 11 23.54 10.84 3.90
CA GLU A 11 23.37 9.59 3.18
C GLU A 11 23.98 8.41 3.94
N ALA A 12 25.17 8.60 4.52
CA ALA A 12 25.80 7.59 5.36
C ALA A 12 24.98 7.29 6.64
N ALA A 13 24.31 8.29 7.22
CA ALA A 13 23.41 8.11 8.35
C ALA A 13 22.10 7.40 7.94
N ALA A 14 21.51 7.77 6.80
CA ALA A 14 20.30 7.12 6.26
C ALA A 14 20.54 5.65 5.87
N ARG A 15 21.75 5.30 5.42
CA ARG A 15 22.16 3.91 5.18
C ARG A 15 22.42 3.11 6.46
N ARG A 16 22.68 3.76 7.60
CA ARG A 16 22.90 3.09 8.90
C ARG A 16 21.62 2.71 9.61
N THR A 17 20.51 3.36 9.30
CA THR A 17 19.20 2.79 9.56
C THR A 17 19.02 1.59 8.65
N ASN A 18 19.34 0.39 9.17
CA ASN A 18 18.94 -0.91 8.62
C ASN A 18 17.41 -1.07 8.64
N ASP A 19 16.68 -0.01 8.30
CA ASP A 19 15.26 -0.08 8.12
C ASP A 19 15.03 -0.77 6.79
N VAL A 20 14.81 -2.08 6.86
CA VAL A 20 14.55 -2.94 5.70
C VAL A 20 13.30 -2.46 4.93
N GLY A 21 12.52 -1.54 5.53
CA GLY A 21 11.27 -1.01 5.01
C GLY A 21 10.12 -2.00 5.22
N TYR A 22 8.93 -1.56 4.87
CA TYR A 22 7.74 -2.41 4.80
C TYR A 22 7.53 -2.89 3.37
N LYS A 23 7.06 -4.12 3.21
CA LYS A 23 6.62 -4.68 1.94
C LYS A 23 5.10 -4.84 1.94
N ILE A 24 4.49 -4.56 0.81
CA ILE A 24 3.05 -4.68 0.64
C ILE A 24 2.78 -5.84 -0.32
N VAL A 25 1.90 -6.75 0.08
CA VAL A 25 1.43 -7.87 -0.74
C VAL A 25 -0.06 -7.71 -0.97
N PHE A 26 -0.48 -7.77 -2.22
CA PHE A 26 -1.89 -7.80 -2.60
C PHE A 26 -2.31 -9.24 -2.81
N LEU A 27 -3.25 -9.72 -2.01
CA LEU A 27 -3.81 -11.06 -2.17
C LEU A 27 -4.83 -11.08 -3.29
N GLN A 28 -4.77 -12.12 -4.11
CA GLN A 28 -5.82 -12.45 -5.06
C GLN A 28 -7.07 -12.96 -4.35
N GLU A 29 -8.19 -12.98 -5.08
CA GLU A 29 -9.45 -13.50 -4.56
C GLU A 29 -9.27 -14.98 -4.20
N SER A 30 -9.53 -15.32 -2.93
CA SER A 30 -9.32 -16.66 -2.33
C SER A 30 -7.86 -17.05 -2.02
N GLU A 31 -6.86 -16.20 -2.27
CA GLU A 31 -5.47 -16.48 -1.90
C GLU A 31 -5.26 -16.32 -0.39
N SER A 32 -4.60 -17.30 0.24
CA SER A 32 -4.22 -17.22 1.65
C SER A 32 -3.05 -16.26 1.88
N TYR A 33 -2.86 -15.83 3.13
CA TYR A 33 -1.72 -14.99 3.51
C TYR A 33 -0.39 -15.67 3.14
N GLU A 34 -0.27 -16.96 3.46
CA GLU A 34 0.95 -17.74 3.26
C GLU A 34 1.28 -17.87 1.77
N GLU A 35 0.30 -18.19 0.93
CA GLU A 35 0.46 -18.25 -0.52
C GLU A 35 0.91 -16.89 -1.09
N GLY A 36 0.28 -15.79 -0.67
CA GLY A 36 0.66 -14.46 -1.14
C GLY A 36 2.09 -14.06 -0.76
N VAL A 37 2.54 -14.41 0.44
CA VAL A 37 3.91 -14.15 0.91
C VAL A 37 4.93 -15.01 0.15
N ILE A 38 4.61 -16.28 -0.10
CA ILE A 38 5.46 -17.19 -0.87
C ILE A 38 5.57 -16.71 -2.32
N ASN A 39 4.45 -16.37 -2.96
CA ASN A 39 4.40 -15.87 -4.33
C ASN A 39 5.15 -14.54 -4.50
N ALA A 40 5.15 -13.70 -3.46
CA ALA A 40 5.93 -12.46 -3.43
C ALA A 40 7.43 -12.67 -3.14
N GLY A 41 7.87 -13.91 -2.86
CA GLY A 41 9.26 -14.22 -2.53
C GLY A 41 9.71 -13.63 -1.19
N LEU A 42 8.79 -13.45 -0.24
CA LEU A 42 9.04 -12.76 1.04
C LEU A 42 9.24 -13.72 2.22
N LEU A 43 9.60 -14.98 1.96
CA LEU A 43 9.86 -15.98 3.01
C LEU A 43 11.01 -15.58 3.96
N ASP A 44 12.05 -14.95 3.42
CA ASP A 44 13.20 -14.48 4.20
C ASP A 44 12.99 -13.07 4.77
N TRP A 45 11.81 -12.46 4.55
CA TRP A 45 11.50 -11.11 5.01
C TRP A 45 10.94 -11.13 6.43
N PRO A 46 11.29 -10.15 7.29
CA PRO A 46 10.70 -10.05 8.63
C PRO A 46 9.17 -9.95 8.56
N SER A 47 8.46 -10.90 9.16
CA SER A 47 7.01 -11.02 9.05
C SER A 47 6.26 -9.82 9.63
N ASP A 48 6.82 -9.17 10.65
CA ASP A 48 6.33 -7.93 11.26
C ASP A 48 6.37 -6.72 10.30
N ARG A 49 7.04 -6.86 9.15
CA ARG A 49 7.22 -5.82 8.14
C ARG A 49 6.52 -6.12 6.82
N ILE A 50 5.66 -7.14 6.79
CA ILE A 50 4.83 -7.48 5.62
C ILE A 50 3.40 -7.03 5.88
N LEU A 51 2.94 -6.06 5.11
CA LEU A 51 1.57 -5.58 5.10
C LEU A 51 0.79 -6.29 3.99
N VAL A 52 -0.27 -7.01 4.36
CA VAL A 52 -1.05 -7.78 3.40
C VAL A 52 -2.42 -7.14 3.21
N ILE A 53 -2.76 -6.86 1.96
CA ILE A 53 -4.00 -6.20 1.55
C ILE A 53 -4.83 -7.21 0.77
N ARG A 54 -6.05 -7.47 1.25
CA ARG A 54 -7.05 -8.28 0.54
C ARG A 54 -8.21 -7.39 0.13
N PHE A 55 -8.54 -7.42 -1.16
CA PHE A 55 -9.77 -6.81 -1.65
C PHE A 55 -10.93 -7.78 -1.42
N VAL A 56 -11.93 -7.34 -0.67
CA VAL A 56 -13.18 -8.08 -0.50
C VAL A 56 -14.27 -7.39 -1.33
N THR A 57 -14.99 -8.15 -2.13
CA THR A 57 -16.19 -7.64 -2.79
C THR A 57 -17.24 -7.37 -1.70
N GLY A 58 -17.77 -6.15 -1.67
CA GLY A 58 -18.89 -5.83 -0.80
C GLY A 58 -20.05 -6.75 -1.15
N LYS A 59 -20.74 -7.28 -0.12
CA LYS A 59 -21.84 -8.25 -0.30
C LYS A 59 -23.06 -7.69 -1.05
N ASP A 60 -23.04 -6.41 -1.38
CA ASP A 60 -24.05 -5.74 -2.17
C ASP A 60 -23.39 -5.26 -3.46
N GLY A 61 -23.76 -5.91 -4.58
CA GLY A 61 -23.27 -5.64 -5.93
C GLY A 61 -23.63 -4.24 -6.45
N SER A 62 -23.13 -3.21 -5.81
CA SER A 62 -23.10 -1.86 -6.34
C SER A 62 -21.67 -1.60 -6.82
N PRO A 63 -21.35 -1.81 -8.11
CA PRO A 63 -20.17 -1.17 -8.66
C PRO A 63 -20.30 0.32 -8.34
N LEU A 64 -19.25 0.91 -7.75
CA LEU A 64 -19.19 2.34 -7.53
C LEU A 64 -19.36 3.01 -8.90
N SER A 65 -20.59 3.40 -9.21
CA SER A 65 -20.93 4.04 -10.47
C SER A 65 -20.28 5.41 -10.45
N PRO A 66 -19.41 5.76 -11.42
CA PRO A 66 -18.75 7.06 -11.46
C PRO A 66 -19.72 8.22 -11.73
N ASN A 67 -21.02 7.95 -11.92
CA ASN A 67 -22.05 8.96 -12.10
C ASN A 67 -23.01 8.96 -10.91
N ALA A 68 -22.62 9.64 -9.83
CA ALA A 68 -23.59 10.12 -8.86
C ALA A 68 -24.44 11.22 -9.54
N PRO A 69 -25.77 11.08 -9.65
CA PRO A 69 -26.59 12.17 -10.15
C PRO A 69 -26.61 13.27 -9.07
N GLY A 70 -26.01 14.41 -9.40
CA GLY A 70 -26.16 15.62 -8.62
C GLY A 70 -27.65 15.89 -8.44
N LYS A 71 -28.09 15.97 -7.18
CA LYS A 71 -29.40 16.53 -6.85
C LYS A 71 -29.40 18.00 -7.27
N GLN A 72 -29.88 18.29 -8.48
CA GLN A 72 -30.38 19.62 -8.78
C GLN A 72 -31.85 19.62 -8.37
N THR A 73 -32.08 20.09 -7.15
CA THR A 73 -33.40 20.46 -6.65
C THR A 73 -34.02 21.50 -7.57
N GLU A 74 -35.31 21.28 -7.83
CA GLU A 74 -36.32 22.22 -8.31
C GLU A 74 -36.00 23.68 -8.01
N ASN A 75 -36.26 24.55 -8.98
CA ASN A 75 -36.88 25.85 -8.71
C ASN A 75 -37.76 26.24 -9.89
N THR A 76 -39.07 26.19 -9.63
CA THR A 76 -40.16 26.77 -10.41
C THR A 76 -40.21 28.27 -10.14
N ASN A 77 -40.10 29.11 -11.18
CA ASN A 77 -40.99 30.23 -11.51
C ASN A 77 -40.46 31.02 -12.72
#